data_AF-A0A2V8MVB8-F1
#
_entry.id   AF-A0A2V8MVB8-F1
#
_cell.length_a   1.000
_cell.length_b   1.000
_cell.length_c   1.000
_cell.angle_alpha   90.00
_cell.angle_beta   90.00
_cell.angle_gamma   90.00
#
_symmetry.space_group_name_H-M   'P 1'
#
loop_
_entity.id
_entity.type
_entity.pdbx_description
1 polymer ?
#
loop_
_entity_poly.entity_id
_entity_poly.type
_entity_poly.pdbx_seq_one_letter_code
_entity_poly.pdbx_strand_id
1 'polypeptide(L)'
;SEPAKAEIPFRMQDSKAGILGITLNSIRCESGKRTGFLLIGADISERKFLEEQLRQAQKMESIGRLAAGIAHEINSPTQFVSDNAHFVEKSFSVLKRMLDKYGEILSACQSGRVPADRLADVRATAQEIRLEDLLNEIPIAIREMREGVERIRQIMTSMKVFSHPGTKK
;
A
#
# COMPACT_ATOMS: atom_id res chain seq x y z
N SER A 1 -18.34 13.18 -46.49
CA SER A 1 -17.59 11.93 -46.31
C SER A 1 -16.58 12.22 -45.21
N GLU A 2 -16.50 11.40 -44.16
CA GLU A 2 -15.40 11.55 -43.18
C GLU A 2 -14.05 11.33 -43.87
N PRO A 3 -13.00 12.07 -43.47
CA PRO A 3 -11.65 11.87 -43.99
C PRO A 3 -11.14 10.47 -43.64
N ALA A 4 -10.61 9.72 -44.59
CA ALA A 4 -9.84 8.53 -44.27
C ALA A 4 -8.46 8.92 -43.74
N LYS A 5 -8.03 8.34 -42.61
CA LYS A 5 -6.74 8.62 -41.97
C LYS A 5 -5.90 7.35 -41.91
N ALA A 6 -4.59 7.48 -42.14
CA ALA A 6 -3.62 6.40 -42.00
C ALA A 6 -2.32 6.93 -41.39
N GLU A 7 -1.63 6.09 -40.62
CA GLU A 7 -0.31 6.38 -40.07
C GLU A 7 0.66 5.32 -40.62
N ILE A 8 1.71 5.75 -41.31
CA ILE A 8 2.62 4.85 -42.02
C ILE A 8 4.05 5.13 -41.58
N PRO A 9 4.83 4.11 -41.15
CA PRO A 9 6.25 4.29 -40.89
C PRO A 9 6.98 4.59 -42.20
N PHE A 10 7.89 5.56 -42.17
CA PHE A 10 8.72 5.91 -43.31
C PHE A 10 10.19 6.05 -42.87
N ARG A 11 11.10 5.99 -43.85
CA ARG A 11 12.53 6.21 -43.65
C ARG A 11 13.00 7.26 -44.65
N MET A 12 13.63 8.32 -44.16
CA MET A 12 14.27 9.32 -45.01
C MET A 12 15.58 8.79 -45.62
N GLN A 13 16.01 9.38 -46.73
CA GLN A 13 17.27 9.01 -47.40
C GLN A 13 18.51 9.16 -46.50
N ASP A 14 18.42 9.96 -45.43
CA ASP A 14 19.46 10.18 -44.42
C ASP A 14 19.44 9.14 -43.26
N SER A 15 18.64 8.08 -43.37
CA SER A 15 18.41 7.03 -42.36
C SER A 15 17.54 7.40 -41.16
N LYS A 16 16.94 8.59 -41.08
CA LYS A 16 15.99 8.91 -40.01
C LYS A 16 14.64 8.24 -40.26
N ALA A 17 14.21 7.38 -39.33
CA ALA A 17 12.88 6.77 -39.35
C ALA A 17 11.85 7.71 -38.71
N GLY A 18 10.64 7.75 -39.25
CA GLY A 18 9.55 8.58 -38.77
C GLY A 18 8.17 8.00 -39.04
N ILE A 19 7.11 8.70 -38.61
CA ILE A 19 5.72 8.35 -38.83
C ILE A 19 5.07 9.43 -39.68
N LEU A 20 4.55 9.05 -40.85
CA LEU A 20 3.82 9.93 -41.75
C LEU A 20 2.32 9.75 -41.49
N GLY A 21 1.67 10.82 -41.02
CA GLY A 21 0.21 10.88 -40.91
C GLY A 21 -0.39 11.33 -42.24
N ILE A 22 -1.26 10.52 -42.82
CA ILE A 22 -1.92 10.76 -44.10
C ILE A 22 -3.42 10.96 -43.87
N THR A 23 -3.98 12.03 -44.42
CA THR A 23 -5.42 12.27 -44.47
C THR A 23 -5.88 12.37 -45.92
N LEU A 24 -6.92 11.60 -46.28
CA LEU A 24 -7.53 11.57 -47.61
C LEU A 24 -8.92 12.19 -47.57
N ASN A 25 -9.09 13.32 -48.24
CA ASN A 25 -10.37 14.03 -48.36
C ASN A 25 -10.89 13.97 -49.80
N SER A 26 -12.18 13.68 -49.97
CA SER A 26 -12.83 13.74 -51.28
C SER A 26 -13.23 15.18 -51.63
N ILE A 27 -12.79 15.70 -52.77
CA ILE A 27 -13.19 17.03 -53.28
C ILE A 27 -14.10 16.83 -54.49
N ARG A 28 -15.23 17.55 -54.51
CA ARG A 28 -16.11 17.61 -55.68
C ARG A 28 -15.74 18.83 -56.53
N CYS A 29 -15.53 18.61 -57.82
CA CYS A 29 -15.33 19.70 -58.78
C CYS A 29 -16.70 20.17 -59.31
N GLU A 30 -16.87 21.48 -59.51
CA GLU A 30 -18.15 22.14 -59.82
C GLU A 30 -18.79 21.68 -61.15
N SER A 31 -18.03 21.04 -62.06
CA SER A 31 -18.51 20.56 -63.36
C SER A 31 -18.91 19.06 -63.38
N GLY A 32 -19.58 18.58 -62.34
CA GLY A 32 -20.46 17.41 -62.37
C GLY A 32 -19.88 16.01 -62.71
N LYS A 33 -18.57 15.83 -62.99
CA LYS A 33 -18.09 14.50 -63.41
C LYS A 33 -16.68 14.03 -63.01
N ARG A 34 -16.00 14.62 -62.02
CA ARG A 34 -14.83 13.98 -61.38
C ARG A 34 -14.75 14.30 -59.88
N THR A 35 -14.83 13.25 -59.06
CA THR A 35 -14.46 13.30 -57.63
C THR A 35 -12.95 13.18 -57.54
N GLY A 36 -12.27 14.24 -57.12
CA GLY A 36 -10.84 14.21 -56.83
C GLY A 36 -10.57 13.78 -55.39
N PHE A 37 -9.35 13.34 -55.12
CA PHE A 37 -8.88 13.11 -53.75
C PHE A 37 -7.77 14.10 -53.44
N LEU A 38 -7.88 14.77 -52.30
CA LEU A 38 -6.80 15.54 -51.69
C LEU A 38 -6.14 14.68 -50.62
N LEU A 39 -4.87 14.37 -50.84
CA LEU A 39 -4.04 13.66 -49.89
C LEU A 39 -3.10 14.66 -49.22
N ILE A 40 -3.17 14.76 -47.90
CA ILE A 40 -2.27 15.58 -47.09
C ILE A 40 -1.44 14.64 -46.24
N GLY A 41 -0.12 14.72 -46.38
CA GLY A 41 0.85 14.01 -45.55
C GLY A 41 1.58 14.98 -44.63
N ALA A 42 1.73 14.64 -43.37
CA ALA A 42 2.53 15.39 -42.41
C ALA A 42 3.40 14.42 -41.60
N ASP A 43 4.67 14.77 -41.36
CA ASP A 43 5.49 14.05 -40.39
C ASP A 43 4.94 14.32 -38.99
N ILE A 44 4.49 13.26 -38.33
CA ILE A 44 3.89 13.31 -36.98
C ILE A 44 4.79 12.62 -35.94
N SER A 45 6.06 12.35 -36.28
CA SER A 45 7.00 11.63 -35.40
C SER A 45 7.17 12.30 -34.06
N GLU A 46 7.40 13.62 -34.05
CA GLU A 46 7.57 14.40 -32.81
C GLU A 46 6.28 14.39 -31.98
N ARG A 47 5.12 14.56 -32.62
CA ARG A 47 3.83 14.49 -31.94
C ARG A 47 3.62 13.13 -31.28
N LYS A 48 3.89 12.04 -32.00
CA LYS A 48 3.78 10.66 -31.48
C LYS A 48 4.75 10.38 -30.34
N PHE A 49 5.96 10.91 -30.43
CA PHE A 49 6.95 10.80 -29.37
C PHE A 49 6.48 11.51 -28.10
N LEU A 50 5.94 12.73 -28.21
CA LEU A 50 5.37 13.47 -27.09
C LEU A 50 4.09 12.82 -26.54
N GLU A 51 3.21 12.30 -27.40
CA GLU A 51 2.02 11.54 -26.98
C GLU A 51 2.41 10.29 -26.17
N GLU A 52 3.45 9.55 -26.60
CA GLU A 52 3.96 8.39 -25.86
C GLU A 52 4.61 8.79 -24.55
N GLN A 53 5.42 9.86 -24.53
CA GLN A 53 5.98 10.39 -23.27
C GLN A 53 4.90 10.82 -22.30
N LEU A 54 3.87 11.52 -22.78
CA LEU A 54 2.73 11.93 -21.96
C LEU A 54 1.99 10.72 -21.39
N ARG A 55 1.74 9.70 -22.22
CA ARG A 55 1.12 8.43 -21.79
C ARG A 55 1.96 7.72 -20.72
N GLN A 56 3.28 7.72 -20.86
CA GLN A 56 4.19 7.16 -19.86
C GLN A 56 4.18 7.96 -18.57
N ALA A 57 4.19 9.29 -18.65
CA ALA A 57 4.11 10.18 -17.48
C ALA A 57 2.80 9.96 -16.70
N GLN A 58 1.65 9.92 -17.39
CA GLN A 58 0.34 9.62 -16.79
C GLN A 58 0.30 8.24 -16.13
N LYS A 59 0.93 7.24 -16.76
CA LYS A 59 1.06 5.90 -16.17
C LYS A 59 1.87 5.93 -14.87
N MET A 60 2.99 6.66 -14.85
CA MET A 60 3.81 6.78 -13.64
C MET A 60 3.15 7.58 -12.53
N GLU A 61 2.40 8.64 -12.87
CA GLU A 61 1.59 9.38 -11.90
C GLU A 61 0.56 8.47 -11.23
N SER A 62 -0.16 7.67 -12.03
CA SER A 62 -1.12 6.69 -11.53
C SER A 62 -0.48 5.65 -10.61
N ILE A 63 0.68 5.10 -11.00
CA ILE A 63 1.47 4.17 -10.17
C ILE A 63 1.90 4.85 -8.85
N GLY A 64 2.40 6.08 -8.91
CA GLY A 64 2.83 6.83 -7.72
C GLY A 64 1.69 7.07 -6.74
N ARG A 65 0.50 7.44 -7.25
CA ARG A 65 -0.69 7.63 -6.42
C ARG A 65 -1.15 6.32 -5.76
N LEU A 66 -1.13 5.21 -6.49
CA LEU A 66 -1.44 3.89 -5.93
C LEU A 66 -0.41 3.46 -4.87
N ALA A 67 0.89 3.66 -5.14
CA ALA A 67 1.96 3.35 -4.19
C ALA A 67 1.81 4.14 -2.88
N ALA A 68 1.48 5.43 -2.97
CA ALA A 68 1.22 6.26 -1.80
C ALA A 68 0.00 5.78 -0.99
N GLY A 69 -1.09 5.39 -1.68
CA GLY A 69 -2.27 4.81 -1.03
C GLY A 69 -1.95 3.51 -0.29
N ILE A 70 -1.21 2.61 -0.93
CA ILE A 70 -0.82 1.33 -0.33
C ILE A 70 0.13 1.54 0.86
N ALA A 71 1.09 2.45 0.74
CA ALA A 71 1.96 2.79 1.87
C ALA A 71 1.15 3.29 3.07
N HIS A 72 0.16 4.16 2.83
CA HIS A 72 -0.74 4.64 3.88
C HIS A 72 -1.57 3.51 4.52
N GLU A 73 -2.10 2.59 3.70
CA GLU A 73 -2.88 1.44 4.18
C GLU A 73 -2.05 0.42 4.95
N ILE A 74 -0.75 0.27 4.66
CA ILE A 74 0.17 -0.59 5.42
C ILE A 74 0.60 0.09 6.73
N ASN A 75 0.83 1.41 6.70
CA ASN A 75 1.29 2.15 7.87
C ASN A 75 0.29 2.06 9.02
N SER A 76 -1.01 2.12 8.73
CA SER A 76 -2.06 2.03 9.75
C SER A 76 -1.96 0.77 10.62
N PRO A 77 -2.11 -0.47 10.10
CA PRO A 77 -1.96 -1.69 10.88
C PRO A 77 -0.56 -1.85 11.49
N THR A 78 0.48 -1.32 10.86
CA THR A 78 1.84 -1.36 11.42
C THR A 78 1.93 -0.56 12.72
N GLN A 79 1.34 0.64 12.75
CA GLN A 79 1.27 1.47 13.95
C GLN A 79 0.50 0.76 15.07
N PHE A 80 -0.68 0.21 14.75
CA PHE A 80 -1.49 -0.54 15.73
C PHE A 80 -0.73 -1.75 16.31
N VAL A 81 0.06 -2.46 15.48
CA VAL A 81 0.90 -3.57 15.95
C VAL A 81 1.99 -3.06 16.90
N SER A 82 2.67 -1.98 16.53
CA SER A 82 3.74 -1.39 17.34
C SER A 82 3.25 -0.91 18.71
N ASP A 83 2.13 -0.20 18.74
CA ASP A 83 1.56 0.36 19.98
C ASP A 83 1.14 -0.75 20.95
N ASN A 84 0.48 -1.79 20.43
CA ASN A 84 0.09 -2.95 21.23
C ASN A 84 1.30 -3.78 21.69
N ALA A 85 2.36 -3.89 20.88
CA ALA A 85 3.59 -4.56 21.29
C ALA A 85 4.25 -3.83 22.47
N HIS A 86 4.33 -2.50 22.38
CA HIS A 86 4.86 -1.67 23.46
C HIS A 86 4.00 -1.75 24.73
N PHE A 87 2.68 -1.76 24.58
CA PHE A 87 1.77 -2.01 25.71
C PHE A 87 2.07 -3.34 26.39
N VAL A 88 2.19 -4.44 25.63
CA VAL A 88 2.49 -5.77 26.19
C VAL A 88 3.84 -5.81 26.89
N GLU A 89 4.87 -5.17 26.34
CA GLU A 89 6.20 -5.05 26.95
C GLU A 89 6.13 -4.34 28.32
N LYS A 90 5.41 -3.21 28.38
CA LYS A 90 5.20 -2.46 29.63
C LYS A 90 4.41 -3.29 30.64
N SER A 91 3.33 -3.94 30.19
CA SER A 91 2.49 -4.80 31.00
C SER A 91 3.26 -5.98 31.59
N PHE A 92 4.16 -6.59 30.81
CA PHE A 92 5.05 -7.65 31.29
C PHE A 92 5.95 -7.16 32.43
N SER A 93 6.52 -5.96 32.30
CA SER A 93 7.35 -5.36 33.36
C SER A 93 6.57 -5.14 34.66
N VAL A 94 5.29 -4.75 34.56
CA VAL A 94 4.40 -4.60 35.71
C VAL A 94 4.06 -5.95 36.34
N LEU A 95 3.71 -6.95 35.54
CA LEU A 95 3.42 -8.31 36.01
C LEU A 95 4.63 -8.95 36.68
N LYS A 96 5.84 -8.73 36.16
CA LYS A 96 7.07 -9.19 36.80
C LYS A 96 7.20 -8.65 38.23
N ARG A 97 6.94 -7.35 38.46
CA ARG A 97 6.97 -6.77 39.82
C ARG A 97 5.96 -7.45 40.76
N MET A 98 4.78 -7.80 40.26
CA MET A 98 3.80 -8.55 41.05
C MET A 98 4.28 -9.97 41.38
N LEU A 99 4.87 -10.66 40.40
CA LEU A 99 5.44 -11.99 40.61
C LEU A 99 6.57 -11.97 41.65
N ASP A 100 7.44 -10.95 41.59
CA ASP A 100 8.51 -10.75 42.58
C ASP A 100 7.90 -10.60 44.00
N LYS A 101 6.87 -9.75 44.16
CA LYS A 101 6.15 -9.59 45.44
C LYS A 101 5.45 -10.86 45.93
N TYR A 102 4.85 -11.65 45.03
CA TYR A 102 4.28 -12.95 45.40
C TYR A 102 5.37 -13.94 45.84
N GLY A 103 6.54 -13.91 45.20
CA GLY A 103 7.72 -14.68 45.60
C GLY A 103 8.15 -14.37 47.03
N GLU A 104 8.18 -13.10 47.41
CA GLU A 104 8.50 -12.68 48.78
C GLU A 104 7.50 -13.22 49.82
N ILE A 105 6.21 -13.26 49.50
CA ILE A 105 5.20 -13.88 50.36
C ILE A 105 5.46 -15.38 50.51
N LEU A 106 5.74 -16.08 49.41
CA LEU A 106 6.02 -17.52 49.43
C LEU A 106 7.24 -17.84 50.30
N SER A 107 8.30 -17.04 50.22
CA SER A 107 9.45 -17.18 51.12
C SER A 107 9.10 -16.92 52.59
N ALA A 108 8.25 -15.92 52.87
CA ALA A 108 7.79 -15.65 54.24
C ALA A 108 6.95 -16.81 54.81
N CYS A 109 6.10 -17.45 54.00
CA CYS A 109 5.36 -18.65 54.39
C CYS A 109 6.29 -19.77 54.86
N GLN A 110 7.41 -19.99 54.18
CA GLN A 110 8.39 -21.02 54.53
C GLN A 110 9.05 -20.77 55.90
N SER A 111 9.15 -19.50 56.31
CA SER A 111 9.65 -19.11 57.64
C SER A 111 8.61 -19.22 58.76
N GLY A 112 7.39 -19.70 58.45
CA GLY A 112 6.32 -19.99 59.42
C GLY A 112 5.39 -18.83 59.75
N ARG A 113 5.59 -17.64 59.17
CA ARG A 113 4.69 -16.49 59.34
C ARG A 113 4.76 -15.53 58.16
N VAL A 114 3.59 -15.14 57.64
CA VAL A 114 3.46 -14.01 56.71
C VAL A 114 3.05 -12.76 57.51
N PRO A 115 3.84 -11.68 57.52
CA PRO A 115 3.42 -10.42 58.13
C PRO A 115 2.17 -9.87 57.42
N ALA A 116 1.17 -9.42 58.17
CA ALA A 116 -0.06 -8.86 57.62
C ALA A 116 0.21 -7.65 56.70
N ASP A 117 1.24 -6.89 57.04
CA ASP A 117 1.73 -5.69 56.34
C ASP A 117 2.16 -6.03 54.91
N ARG A 118 2.76 -7.21 54.69
CA ARG A 118 3.16 -7.67 53.35
C ARG A 118 1.95 -8.08 52.49
N LEU A 119 0.95 -8.71 53.09
CA LEU A 119 -0.30 -9.03 52.39
C LEU A 119 -1.05 -7.76 51.99
N ALA A 120 -1.06 -6.75 52.87
CA ALA A 120 -1.64 -5.45 52.58
C ALA A 120 -0.90 -4.74 51.44
N ASP A 121 0.44 -4.74 51.45
CA ASP A 121 1.26 -4.15 50.40
C ASP A 121 1.04 -4.80 49.01
N VAL A 122 0.97 -6.14 48.95
CA VAL A 122 0.65 -6.84 47.69
C VAL A 122 -0.75 -6.50 47.19
N ARG A 123 -1.74 -6.44 48.07
CA ARG A 123 -3.11 -6.04 47.70
C ARG A 123 -3.15 -4.59 47.21
N ALA A 124 -2.47 -3.67 47.89
CA ALA A 124 -2.40 -2.27 47.49
C ALA A 124 -1.72 -2.12 46.12
N THR A 125 -0.63 -2.84 45.89
CA THR A 125 0.08 -2.83 44.60
C THR A 125 -0.81 -3.36 43.49
N ALA A 126 -1.51 -4.47 43.71
CA ALA A 126 -2.43 -5.07 42.73
C ALA A 126 -3.56 -4.10 42.34
N GLN A 127 -4.06 -3.31 43.29
CA GLN A 127 -5.07 -2.27 43.05
C GLN A 127 -4.49 -1.07 42.29
N GLU A 128 -3.31 -0.58 42.68
CA GLU A 128 -2.64 0.55 42.05
C GLU A 128 -2.37 0.30 40.56
N ILE A 129 -1.89 -0.90 40.22
CA ILE A 129 -1.60 -1.27 38.83
C ILE A 129 -2.83 -1.70 38.04
N ARG A 130 -4.01 -1.78 38.69
CA ARG A 130 -5.25 -2.32 38.13
C ARG A 130 -5.02 -3.68 37.46
N LEU A 131 -4.54 -4.65 38.25
CA LEU A 131 -4.07 -5.94 37.74
C LEU A 131 -5.12 -6.69 36.90
N GLU A 132 -6.40 -6.62 37.30
CA GLU A 132 -7.49 -7.26 36.56
C GLU A 132 -7.69 -6.65 35.17
N ASP A 133 -7.72 -5.32 35.08
CA ASP A 133 -7.79 -4.60 33.80
C ASP A 133 -6.60 -4.99 32.91
N LEU A 134 -5.40 -4.99 33.48
CA LEU A 134 -4.18 -5.36 32.76
C LEU A 134 -4.24 -6.78 32.18
N LEU A 135 -4.71 -7.75 32.98
CA LEU A 135 -4.86 -9.15 32.55
C LEU A 135 -5.95 -9.31 31.48
N ASN A 136 -6.96 -8.46 31.47
CA ASN A 136 -7.99 -8.44 30.44
C ASN A 136 -7.54 -7.75 29.14
N GLU A 137 -6.72 -6.70 29.24
CA GLU A 137 -6.23 -5.92 28.09
C GLU A 137 -5.11 -6.63 27.32
N ILE A 138 -4.20 -7.35 27.98
CA ILE A 138 -3.08 -8.04 27.30
C ILE A 138 -3.56 -9.00 26.19
N PRO A 139 -4.55 -9.90 26.42
CA PRO A 139 -5.07 -10.75 25.36
C PRO A 139 -5.73 -9.97 24.21
N ILE A 140 -6.36 -8.83 24.50
CA ILE A 140 -6.94 -7.95 23.48
C ILE A 140 -5.82 -7.39 22.60
N ALA A 141 -4.78 -6.80 23.20
CA ALA A 141 -3.63 -6.24 22.50
C ALA A 141 -2.94 -7.29 21.61
N ILE A 142 -2.75 -8.51 22.10
CA ILE A 142 -2.17 -9.62 21.33
C ILE A 142 -3.03 -9.99 20.11
N ARG A 143 -4.35 -10.04 20.29
CA ARG A 143 -5.29 -10.31 19.19
C ARG A 143 -5.25 -9.19 18.14
N GLU A 144 -5.26 -7.94 18.57
CA GLU A 144 -5.18 -6.78 17.67
C GLU A 144 -3.88 -6.75 16.87
N MET A 145 -2.74 -7.08 17.50
CA MET A 145 -1.47 -7.25 16.78
C MET A 145 -1.57 -8.32 15.69
N ARG A 146 -2.16 -9.48 16.01
CA ARG A 146 -2.33 -10.57 15.05
C ARG A 146 -3.21 -10.16 13.87
N GLU A 147 -4.29 -9.42 14.13
CA GLU A 147 -5.16 -8.86 13.10
C GLU A 147 -4.42 -7.82 12.23
N GLY A 148 -3.61 -6.96 12.84
CA GLY A 148 -2.77 -6.01 12.12
C GLY A 148 -1.79 -6.70 11.16
N VAL A 149 -1.09 -7.74 11.63
CA VAL A 149 -0.18 -8.55 10.79
C VAL A 149 -0.91 -9.21 9.62
N GLU A 150 -2.10 -9.77 9.86
CA GLU A 150 -2.90 -10.40 8.81
C GLU A 150 -3.37 -9.37 7.77
N ARG A 151 -3.76 -8.17 8.19
CA ARG A 151 -4.12 -7.08 7.29
C ARG A 151 -2.95 -6.66 6.40
N ILE A 152 -1.74 -6.53 6.96
CA ILE A 152 -0.52 -6.25 6.20
C ILE A 152 -0.30 -7.34 5.14
N ARG A 153 -0.44 -8.62 5.53
CA ARG A 153 -0.30 -9.76 4.61
C ARG A 153 -1.30 -9.70 3.45
N GLN A 154 -2.54 -9.34 3.72
CA GLN A 154 -3.59 -9.18 2.71
C GLN A 154 -3.26 -8.06 1.71
N ILE A 155 -2.81 -6.90 2.19
CA ILE A 155 -2.40 -5.78 1.33
C ILE A 155 -1.23 -6.21 0.42
N MET A 156 -0.19 -6.85 0.96
CA MET A 156 0.94 -7.33 0.16
C MET A 156 0.53 -8.37 -0.88
N THR A 157 -0.41 -9.27 -0.53
CA THR A 157 -0.92 -10.28 -1.47
C THR A 157 -1.66 -9.62 -2.63
N SER A 158 -2.54 -8.66 -2.34
CA SER A 158 -3.24 -7.87 -3.36
C SER A 158 -2.25 -7.13 -4.26
N MET A 159 -1.22 -6.49 -3.69
CA MET A 159 -0.18 -5.78 -4.44
C MET A 159 0.60 -6.72 -5.38
N LYS A 160 0.94 -7.93 -4.93
CA LYS A 160 1.65 -8.92 -5.76
C LYS A 160 0.87 -9.33 -7.02
N VAL A 161 -0.45 -9.43 -6.91
CA VAL A 161 -1.35 -9.71 -8.05
C VAL A 161 -1.38 -8.54 -9.03
N PHE A 162 -1.38 -7.30 -8.55
CA PHE A 162 -1.35 -6.11 -9.40
C PHE A 162 -0.01 -5.90 -10.14
N SER A 163 1.12 -6.24 -9.50
CA SER A 163 2.44 -6.10 -10.13
C SER A 163 2.73 -7.17 -11.20
N HIS A 164 1.99 -8.28 -11.21
CA HIS A 164 2.10 -9.34 -12.22
C HIS A 164 0.71 -9.68 -12.81
N PRO A 165 0.17 -8.80 -13.67
CA PRO A 165 -1.07 -9.09 -14.37
C PRO A 165 -0.78 -10.13 -15.46
N GLY A 166 -0.79 -11.41 -15.11
CA GLY A 166 -0.76 -12.51 -16.07
C GLY A 166 0.54 -13.32 -16.12
N THR A 167 0.65 -14.30 -15.23
CA THR A 167 1.14 -15.63 -15.62
C THR A 167 0.14 -16.67 -15.13
N LYS A 168 -1.07 -16.66 -15.71
CA LYS A 168 -1.89 -17.87 -15.76
C LYS A 168 -1.52 -18.57 -17.06
N LYS A 169 -0.87 -19.73 -16.92
CA LYS A 169 -0.75 -20.75 -17.97
C LYS A 169 -2.14 -21.26 -18.34
#